data_AF-A0A2E4KM81-F1
#
_entry.id   AF-A0A2E4KM81-F1
#
_cell.length_a   1.000
_cell.length_b   1.000
_cell.length_c   1.000
_cell.angle_alpha   90.00
_cell.angle_beta   90.00
_cell.angle_gamma   90.00
#
_symmetry.space_group_name_H-M   'P 1'
#
loop_
_entity.id
_entity.type
_entity.pdbx_description
1 polymer ?
#
loop_
_entity_poly.entity_id
_entity_poly.type
_entity_poly.pdbx_seq_one_letter_code
_entity_poly.pdbx_strand_id
1 'polypeptide(L)'
;MVRVGKRWKKSVKRHLFEAHPPPKGQSIDYATAGVLTAAWWELSEWLSTPELAQRRDARYASRIRGALATLRKTEGKEATLLLVLHRPHLPALVSALEANTNPEEISSTATDSTHMEEE
;
A
#
# COMPACT_ATOMS: atom_id res chain seq x y z
N MET A 1 -16.63 6.75 21.99
CA MET A 1 -17.12 6.46 20.62
C MET A 1 -16.44 7.39 19.63
N VAL A 2 -15.48 6.90 18.86
CA VAL A 2 -14.82 7.67 17.80
C VAL A 2 -15.87 7.99 16.74
N ARG A 3 -16.20 9.28 16.53
CA ARG A 3 -17.19 9.71 15.52
C ARG A 3 -16.57 9.69 14.13
N VAL A 4 -16.39 8.50 13.56
CA VAL A 4 -15.83 8.27 12.22
C VAL A 4 -16.58 9.10 11.17
N GLY A 5 -17.90 9.23 11.28
CA GLY A 5 -18.73 9.92 10.28
C GLY A 5 -18.42 11.42 10.07
N LYS A 6 -18.11 12.18 11.13
CA LYS A 6 -17.75 13.61 10.97
C LYS A 6 -16.38 13.77 10.30
N ARG A 7 -15.44 12.91 10.69
CA ARG A 7 -14.06 12.95 10.18
C ARG A 7 -13.97 12.49 8.74
N TRP A 8 -14.68 11.41 8.40
CA TRP A 8 -14.89 10.96 7.03
C TRP A 8 -15.42 12.08 6.15
N LYS A 9 -16.52 12.73 6.53
CA LYS A 9 -17.09 13.84 5.75
C LYS A 9 -16.08 14.98 5.53
N LYS A 10 -15.31 15.33 6.56
CA LYS A 10 -14.25 16.36 6.46
C LYS A 10 -13.13 15.93 5.49
N SER A 11 -12.69 14.68 5.60
CA SER A 11 -11.65 14.11 4.76
C SER A 11 -12.07 14.02 3.28
N VAL A 12 -13.27 13.49 3.00
CA VAL A 12 -13.84 13.43 1.65
C VAL A 12 -13.96 14.84 1.06
N LYS A 13 -14.49 15.81 1.82
CA LYS A 13 -14.62 17.19 1.35
C LYS A 13 -13.26 17.79 1.00
N ARG A 14 -12.23 17.55 1.80
CA ARG A 14 -10.87 18.04 1.53
C ARG A 14 -10.31 17.46 0.23
N HIS A 15 -10.32 16.13 0.11
CA HIS A 15 -9.80 15.46 -1.07
C HIS A 15 -10.61 15.75 -2.34
N LEU A 16 -11.90 16.05 -2.23
CA LEU A 16 -12.73 16.48 -3.35
C LEU A 16 -12.18 17.76 -4.00
N PHE A 17 -11.67 18.71 -3.21
CA PHE A 17 -11.06 19.95 -3.74
C PHE A 17 -9.66 19.75 -4.29
N GLU A 18 -8.96 18.68 -3.89
CA GLU A 18 -7.63 18.31 -4.39
C GLU A 18 -7.71 17.34 -5.59
N ALA A 19 -8.91 16.89 -5.94
CA ALA A 19 -9.14 15.94 -7.01
C ALA A 19 -8.83 16.56 -8.37
N HIS A 20 -8.08 15.82 -9.18
CA HIS A 20 -7.79 16.19 -10.56
C HIS A 20 -8.70 15.39 -11.50
N PRO A 21 -9.09 15.97 -12.65
CA PRO A 21 -9.82 15.22 -13.66
C PRO A 21 -8.97 14.03 -14.13
N PRO A 22 -9.60 12.90 -14.45
CA PRO A 22 -8.87 11.74 -14.96
C PRO A 22 -8.28 12.05 -16.34
N PRO A 23 -7.27 11.27 -16.79
CA PRO A 23 -6.72 11.41 -18.13
C PRO A 23 -7.80 11.34 -19.22
N LYS A 24 -7.55 11.97 -20.38
CA LYS A 24 -8.48 11.94 -21.51
C LYS A 24 -8.84 10.50 -21.89
N GLY A 25 -10.13 10.26 -22.12
CA GLY A 25 -10.65 8.94 -22.50
C GLY A 25 -10.95 8.01 -21.33
N GLN A 26 -10.77 8.45 -20.08
CA GLN A 26 -11.07 7.66 -18.89
C GLN A 26 -12.38 8.09 -18.22
N SER A 27 -13.00 7.19 -17.45
CA SER A 27 -14.24 7.48 -16.72
C SER A 27 -14.01 8.57 -15.67
N ILE A 28 -14.98 9.49 -15.54
CA ILE A 28 -15.03 10.48 -14.47
C ILE A 28 -15.03 9.84 -13.07
N ASP A 29 -15.50 8.59 -12.97
CA ASP A 29 -15.55 7.83 -11.73
C ASP A 29 -14.17 7.61 -11.12
N TYR A 30 -13.10 7.67 -11.91
CA TYR A 30 -11.74 7.57 -11.37
C TYR A 30 -11.35 8.75 -10.47
N ALA A 31 -11.87 9.96 -10.75
CA ALA A 31 -11.67 11.08 -9.83
C ALA A 31 -12.39 10.82 -8.50
N THR A 32 -13.64 10.34 -8.56
CA THR A 32 -14.42 9.95 -7.38
C THR A 32 -13.72 8.84 -6.58
N ALA A 33 -13.24 7.80 -7.26
CA ALA A 33 -12.49 6.72 -6.64
C ALA A 33 -11.19 7.22 -5.98
N GLY A 34 -10.49 8.15 -6.63
CA GLY A 34 -9.32 8.83 -6.07
C GLY A 34 -9.62 9.55 -4.76
N VAL A 35 -10.70 10.34 -4.72
CA VAL A 35 -11.17 11.05 -3.52
C VAL A 35 -11.49 10.09 -2.39
N LEU A 36 -12.27 9.04 -2.68
CA LEU A 36 -12.67 8.06 -1.67
C LEU A 36 -11.48 7.26 -1.13
N THR A 37 -10.55 6.86 -2.01
CA THR A 37 -9.35 6.11 -1.62
C THR A 37 -8.42 6.96 -0.75
N ALA A 38 -8.24 8.24 -1.11
CA ALA A 38 -7.42 9.16 -0.31
C ALA A 38 -8.04 9.42 1.07
N ALA A 39 -9.36 9.62 1.12
CA ALA A 39 -10.07 9.82 2.38
C ALA A 39 -10.04 8.57 3.28
N TRP A 40 -10.16 7.38 2.69
CA TRP A 40 -10.02 6.11 3.40
C TRP A 40 -8.60 5.95 3.95
N TRP A 41 -7.57 6.19 3.12
CA TRP A 41 -6.18 6.09 3.54
C TRP A 41 -5.87 7.04 4.70
N GLU A 42 -6.32 8.29 4.64
CA GLU A 42 -6.14 9.25 5.75
C GLU A 42 -6.74 8.73 7.06
N LEU A 43 -7.93 8.12 7.02
CA LEU A 43 -8.52 7.55 8.23
C LEU A 43 -7.76 6.33 8.74
N SER A 44 -7.23 5.50 7.85
CA SER A 44 -6.35 4.38 8.20
C SER A 44 -5.07 4.87 8.86
N GLU A 45 -4.43 5.90 8.30
CA GLU A 45 -3.22 6.52 8.86
C GLU A 45 -3.50 7.22 10.19
N TRP A 46 -4.69 7.78 10.40
CA TRP A 46 -5.02 8.48 11.64
C TRP A 46 -4.93 7.57 12.87
N LEU A 47 -5.15 6.27 12.71
CA LEU A 47 -5.00 5.29 13.79
C LEU A 47 -3.54 4.88 14.02
N SER A 48 -2.62 5.27 13.14
CA SER A 48 -1.19 4.98 13.23
C SER A 48 -0.42 6.17 13.80
N THR A 49 0.60 5.89 14.62
CA THR A 49 1.61 6.91 14.94
C THR A 49 2.59 7.07 13.78
N PRO A 50 3.32 8.19 13.69
CA PRO A 50 4.37 8.38 12.68
C PRO A 50 5.42 7.27 12.69
N GLU A 51 5.80 6.78 13.87
CA GLU A 51 6.80 5.72 14.05
C GLU A 51 6.28 4.39 13.50
N LEU A 52 4.99 4.09 13.73
CA LEU A 52 4.35 2.89 13.19
C LEU A 52 4.23 2.95 11.67
N ALA A 53 3.88 4.11 11.11
CA ALA A 53 3.81 4.32 9.66
C ALA A 53 5.18 4.14 9.02
N GLN A 54 6.23 4.76 9.59
CA GLN A 54 7.60 4.60 9.12
C GLN A 54 8.06 3.13 9.17
N ARG A 55 7.76 2.43 10.27
CA ARG A 55 8.10 1.01 10.41
C ARG A 55 7.38 0.14 9.37
N ARG A 56 6.10 0.41 9.09
CA ARG A 56 5.35 -0.28 8.03
C ARG A 56 6.02 -0.05 6.68
N ASP A 57 6.30 1.20 6.34
CA ASP A 57 6.82 1.58 5.02
C ASP A 57 8.22 0.99 4.79
N ALA A 58 9.09 1.04 5.80
CA ALA A 58 10.39 0.39 5.76
C ALA A 58 10.27 -1.13 5.56
N ARG A 59 9.35 -1.78 6.26
CA ARG A 59 9.11 -3.22 6.12
C ARG A 59 8.57 -3.58 4.74
N TYR A 60 7.67 -2.77 4.18
CA TYR A 60 7.16 -2.97 2.83
C TYR A 60 8.28 -2.85 1.80
N ALA A 61 9.13 -1.82 1.91
CA ALA A 61 10.29 -1.66 1.03
C ALA A 61 11.25 -2.86 1.11
N SER A 62 11.57 -3.32 2.31
CA SER A 62 12.41 -4.52 2.52
C SER A 62 11.80 -5.77 1.88
N ARG A 63 10.50 -5.99 2.04
CA ARG A 63 9.80 -7.16 1.46
C ARG A 63 9.66 -7.10 -0.05
N ILE A 64 9.41 -5.93 -0.62
CA ILE A 64 9.41 -5.71 -2.08
C ILE A 64 10.79 -6.05 -2.66
N ARG A 65 11.85 -5.60 -2.00
CA ARG A 65 13.24 -5.90 -2.39
C ARG A 65 13.53 -7.39 -2.29
N GLY A 66 13.07 -8.06 -1.24
CA GLY A 66 13.18 -9.51 -1.09
C GLY A 66 12.42 -10.26 -2.19
N ALA A 67 11.19 -9.86 -2.50
CA ALA A 67 10.40 -10.44 -3.59
C ALA A 67 11.12 -10.34 -4.94
N LEU A 68 11.67 -9.15 -5.25
CA LEU A 68 12.44 -8.94 -6.46
C LEU A 68 13.73 -9.76 -6.47
N ALA A 69 14.41 -9.89 -5.34
CA ALA A 69 15.60 -10.73 -5.22
C ALA A 69 15.26 -12.21 -5.46
N THR A 70 14.13 -12.70 -4.94
CA THR A 70 13.64 -14.07 -5.19
C THR A 70 13.28 -14.27 -6.66
N LEU A 71 12.55 -13.34 -7.27
CA LEU A 71 12.18 -13.40 -8.69
C LEU A 71 13.43 -13.45 -9.59
N ARG A 72 14.48 -12.69 -9.25
CA ARG A 72 15.74 -12.68 -10.01
C ARG A 72 16.53 -13.99 -9.93
N LYS A 73 16.28 -14.83 -8.92
CA LYS A 73 16.88 -16.17 -8.84
C LYS A 73 16.31 -17.10 -9.91
N THR A 74 15.04 -16.94 -10.31
CA THR A 74 14.37 -17.81 -11.29
C THR A 74 14.38 -17.20 -12.69
N GLU A 75 14.04 -15.92 -12.82
CA GLU A 75 13.86 -15.23 -14.10
C GLU A 75 15.12 -14.47 -14.58
N GLY A 76 16.18 -14.46 -13.78
CA GLY A 76 17.42 -13.75 -14.07
C GLY A 76 17.43 -12.28 -13.62
N LYS A 77 18.57 -11.62 -13.81
CA LYS A 77 18.86 -10.28 -13.22
C LYS A 77 17.91 -9.17 -13.71
N GLU A 78 17.45 -9.27 -14.95
CA GLU A 78 16.59 -8.28 -15.60
C GLU A 78 15.11 -8.39 -15.20
N ALA A 79 14.76 -9.32 -14.30
CA ALA A 79 13.40 -9.45 -13.83
C ALA A 79 12.88 -8.14 -13.22
N THR A 80 11.62 -7.81 -13.55
CA THR A 80 10.91 -6.63 -13.06
C THR A 80 9.68 -7.06 -12.27
N LEU A 81 9.43 -6.40 -11.14
CA LEU A 81 8.26 -6.66 -10.30
C LEU A 81 7.21 -5.57 -10.51
N LEU A 82 6.02 -5.96 -10.95
CA LEU A 82 4.85 -5.07 -10.97
C LEU A 82 4.20 -5.03 -9.59
N LEU A 83 3.99 -3.82 -9.06
CA LEU A 83 3.42 -3.62 -7.73
C LEU A 83 2.07 -2.90 -7.84
N VAL A 84 1.07 -3.40 -7.10
CA VAL A 84 -0.23 -2.73 -6.95
C VAL A 84 -0.30 -2.12 -5.56
N LEU A 85 -0.56 -0.82 -5.50
CA LEU A 85 -0.57 -0.04 -4.27
C LEU A 85 -1.60 1.08 -4.33
N HIS A 86 -2.03 1.54 -3.16
CA HIS A 86 -2.89 2.70 -3.04
C HIS A 86 -2.12 3.97 -3.44
N ARG A 87 -2.68 4.74 -4.38
CA ARG A 87 -2.11 6.04 -4.80
C ARG A 87 -1.71 6.95 -3.63
N PRO A 88 -2.49 7.13 -2.55
CA PRO A 88 -2.09 7.99 -1.44
C PRO A 88 -0.87 7.47 -0.65
N HIS A 89 -0.56 6.18 -0.71
CA HIS A 89 0.60 5.59 -0.04
C HIS A 89 1.90 5.70 -0.86
N LEU A 90 1.77 5.83 -2.18
CA LEU A 90 2.89 5.78 -3.12
C LEU A 90 4.09 6.68 -2.71
N PRO A 91 3.92 7.96 -2.33
CA PRO A 91 5.07 8.81 -2.01
C PRO A 91 5.90 8.28 -0.84
N ALA A 92 5.24 7.79 0.21
CA ALA A 92 5.90 7.24 1.38
C ALA A 92 6.64 5.94 1.06
N LEU A 93 6.01 5.07 0.24
CA LEU A 93 6.65 3.83 -0.20
C LEU A 93 7.86 4.08 -1.11
N VAL A 94 7.78 5.05 -2.02
CA VAL A 94 8.93 5.44 -2.87
C VAL A 94 10.08 5.94 -2.01
N SER A 95 9.81 6.82 -1.04
CA SER A 95 10.81 7.29 -0.09
C SER A 95 11.45 6.14 0.71
N ALA A 96 10.65 5.17 1.16
CA ALA A 96 11.15 3.98 1.86
C ALA A 96 11.98 3.06 0.94
N LEU A 97 11.61 2.92 -0.34
CA LEU A 97 12.38 2.17 -1.33
C LEU A 97 13.72 2.85 -1.62
N GLU A 98 13.75 4.17 -1.73
CA GLU A 98 14.97 4.97 -1.95
C GLU A 98 15.93 4.92 -0.75
N ALA A 99 15.42 4.76 0.47
CA ALA A 99 16.22 4.58 1.68
C ALA A 99 17.06 3.29 1.69
N ASN A 100 16.90 2.43 0.68
CA ASN A 100 17.77 1.29 0.39
C ASN A 100 17.93 0.29 1.54
N THR A 101 16.81 -0.03 2.21
CA THR A 101 16.79 -1.04 3.26
C THR A 101 17.17 -2.43 2.76
N ASN A 102 17.72 -3.25 3.66
CA ASN A 102 18.08 -4.63 3.35
C ASN A 102 16.83 -5.42 2.91
N PRO A 103 16.96 -6.33 1.92
CA PRO A 103 15.87 -7.18 1.50
C PRO A 103 15.44 -8.11 2.65
N GLU A 104 14.12 -8.22 2.87
CA GLU A 104 13.49 -9.15 3.80
C GLU A 104 12.72 -10.18 2.97
N GLU A 105 12.86 -11.46 3.29
CA GLU A 105 12.10 -12.52 2.63
C GLU A 105 10.59 -12.36 2.93
N ILE A 106 9.76 -12.59 1.90
CA ILE A 106 8.32 -12.73 2.11
C ILE A 106 8.07 -14.11 2.71
N SER A 107 8.16 -14.21 4.03
CA SER A 107 7.56 -15.34 4.73
C SER A 107 6.06 -15.12 4.71
N SER A 108 5.36 -15.82 3.81
CA SER A 108 4.03 -16.31 4.13
C SER A 108 4.22 -17.16 5.38
N THR A 109 3.58 -16.78 6.50
CA THR A 109 3.40 -17.73 7.60
C THR A 109 2.91 -19.01 6.95
N ALA A 110 3.72 -20.08 6.98
CA ALA A 110 3.24 -21.38 6.57
C ALA A 110 2.03 -21.63 7.46
N THR A 111 0.82 -21.56 6.90
CA THR A 111 -0.30 -22.19 7.56
C THR A 111 0.11 -23.65 7.61
N ASP A 112 0.36 -24.14 8.83
CA ASP A 112 0.75 -25.52 9.07
C ASP A 112 -0.22 -26.41 8.29
N SER A 113 0.26 -27.05 7.23
CA SER A 113 -0.56 -27.98 6.43
C SER A 113 -0.70 -29.34 7.13
N THR A 114 -0.47 -29.38 8.44
CA THR A 114 -0.39 -30.60 9.25
C THR A 114 -1.73 -31.07 9.83
N HIS A 115 -2.83 -30.39 9.51
CA HIS A 115 -4.15 -31.02 9.67
C HIS A 115 -4.56 -31.67 8.34
N MET A 116 -4.05 -32.89 8.12
CA MET A 116 -4.82 -33.88 7.37
C MET A 116 -6.14 -34.05 8.12
N GLU A 117 -7.25 -33.75 7.47
CA GLU A 117 -8.56 -34.22 7.92
C GLU A 117 -8.45 -35.75 7.96
N GLU A 118 -8.51 -36.33 9.17
CA GLU A 118 -8.62 -37.78 9.35
C GLU A 118 -9.97 -38.23 8.78
N GLU A 119 -9.92 -39.27 7.95
CA GLU A 119 -11.07 -39.98 7.35
C GLU A 119 -12.03 -40.59 8.38
#